data_AF-A0A2T6AWA2-F1
#
_entry.id   AF-A0A2T6AWA2-F1
#
_cell.length_a   1.000
_cell.length_b   1.000
_cell.length_c   1.000
_cell.angle_alpha   90.00
_cell.angle_beta   90.00
_cell.angle_gamma   90.00
#
_symmetry.space_group_name_H-M   'P 1'
#
loop_
_entity.id
_entity.type
_entity.pdbx_description
1 polymer ?
#
loop_
_entity_poly.entity_id
_entity_poly.type
_entity_poly.pdbx_seq_one_letter_code
_entity_poly.pdbx_strand_id
1 'polypeptide(L)'
;MTVVVNQSARQLPSLCAVILIVFLFWFFLGHTIFALFLGLSTMTNVMSSLDIYLTREGITMLLFGGVVGAGFATVLYMISVLALPLLLDREVDFVTAMITSFQYVASRPVVLLGWGAFLAALVFLAMLPGLLGLLVALPVAGHASWHLYALAKAGLAQPPAGETAGEVVR
;
A
#
# COMPACT_ATOMS: atom_id res chain seq x y z
N MET A 1 16.59 -9.37 -25.86
CA MET A 1 16.22 -8.88 -24.50
C MET A 1 15.51 -7.51 -24.50
N THR A 2 15.55 -6.72 -25.58
CA THR A 2 14.94 -5.37 -25.62
C THR A 2 13.41 -5.35 -25.64
N VAL A 3 12.75 -6.37 -26.19
CA VAL A 3 11.28 -6.37 -26.38
C VAL A 3 10.52 -6.59 -25.06
N VAL A 4 11.07 -7.42 -24.16
CA VAL A 4 10.53 -7.73 -22.82
C VAL A 4 10.60 -6.52 -21.89
N VAL A 5 11.72 -5.80 -21.93
CA VAL A 5 11.92 -4.54 -21.18
C VAL A 5 10.99 -3.45 -21.70
N ASN A 6 10.73 -3.41 -23.01
CA ASN A 6 9.84 -2.41 -23.63
C ASN A 6 8.34 -2.69 -23.35
N GLN A 7 7.95 -3.97 -23.18
CA GLN A 7 6.60 -4.37 -22.74
C GLN A 7 6.37 -4.00 -21.27
N SER A 8 7.33 -4.33 -20.39
CA SER A 8 7.27 -4.00 -18.95
C SER A 8 7.25 -2.48 -18.73
N ALA A 9 8.03 -1.72 -19.52
CA ALA A 9 8.06 -0.26 -19.50
C ALA A 9 6.75 0.40 -19.98
N ARG A 10 5.86 -0.31 -20.69
CA ARG A 10 4.54 0.21 -21.09
C ARG A 10 3.46 -0.01 -20.02
N GLN A 11 3.61 -1.02 -19.17
CA GLN A 11 2.63 -1.35 -18.14
C GLN A 11 2.93 -0.71 -16.78
N LEU A 12 4.20 -0.41 -16.49
CA LEU A 12 4.57 0.36 -15.30
C LEU A 12 3.89 1.75 -15.25
N PRO A 13 3.83 2.53 -16.35
CA PRO A 13 3.10 3.80 -16.38
C PRO A 13 1.60 3.64 -16.12
N SER A 14 0.95 2.57 -16.61
CA SER A 14 -0.50 2.38 -16.39
C SER A 14 -0.79 2.01 -14.95
N LEU A 15 0.01 1.14 -14.32
CA LEU A 15 -0.10 0.86 -12.88
C LEU A 15 0.10 2.12 -12.04
N CYS A 16 1.11 2.92 -12.38
CA CYS A 16 1.35 4.20 -11.71
C CYS A 16 0.17 5.17 -11.91
N ALA A 17 -0.41 5.24 -13.12
CA ALA A 17 -1.59 6.05 -13.39
C ALA A 17 -2.82 5.60 -12.58
N VAL A 18 -3.04 4.29 -12.43
CA VAL A 18 -4.12 3.76 -11.57
C VAL A 18 -3.90 4.16 -10.11
N ILE A 19 -2.69 4.01 -9.59
CA ILE A 19 -2.33 4.44 -8.23
C ILE A 19 -2.58 5.94 -8.07
N LEU A 20 -2.18 6.77 -9.05
CA LEU A 20 -2.42 8.21 -9.03
C LEU A 20 -3.91 8.53 -9.04
N ILE A 21 -4.72 7.89 -9.88
CA ILE A 21 -6.17 8.11 -9.91
C ILE A 21 -6.80 7.80 -8.55
N VAL A 22 -6.44 6.66 -7.94
CA VAL A 22 -6.91 6.29 -6.59
C VAL A 22 -6.45 7.32 -5.55
N PHE A 23 -5.20 7.79 -5.65
CA PHE A 23 -4.65 8.81 -4.77
C PHE A 23 -5.35 10.17 -4.94
N LEU A 24 -5.65 10.60 -6.16
CA LEU A 24 -6.41 11.83 -6.43
C LEU A 24 -7.83 11.72 -5.89
N PHE A 25 -8.47 10.56 -6.07
CA PHE A 25 -9.80 10.30 -5.50
C PHE A 25 -9.77 10.35 -3.97
N TRP A 26 -8.74 9.78 -3.35
CA TRP A 26 -8.53 9.88 -1.90
C TRP A 26 -8.29 11.33 -1.46
N PHE A 27 -7.47 12.10 -2.16
CA PHE A 27 -7.23 13.53 -1.87
C PHE A 27 -8.52 14.36 -1.94
N PHE A 28 -9.36 14.09 -2.94
CA PHE A 28 -10.68 14.69 -3.07
C PHE A 28 -11.59 14.35 -1.88
N LEU A 29 -11.57 13.09 -1.43
CA LEU A 29 -12.33 12.66 -0.27
C LEU A 29 -11.84 13.36 1.01
N GLY A 30 -10.52 13.54 1.15
CA GLY A 30 -9.92 14.34 2.22
C GLY A 30 -10.41 15.79 2.24
N HIS A 31 -10.46 16.44 1.07
CA HIS A 31 -11.03 17.79 0.94
C HIS A 31 -12.51 17.83 1.30
N THR A 32 -13.27 16.82 0.89
CA THR A 32 -14.71 16.72 1.18
C THR A 32 -14.95 16.56 2.68
N ILE A 33 -14.20 15.67 3.35
CA ILE A 33 -14.28 15.47 4.80
C ILE A 33 -13.91 16.76 5.53
N PHE A 34 -12.80 17.39 5.13
CA PHE A 34 -12.39 18.67 5.70
C PHE A 34 -13.48 19.74 5.54
N ALA A 35 -14.07 19.87 4.36
CA ALA A 35 -15.16 20.81 4.09
C ALA A 35 -16.45 20.49 4.86
N LEU A 36 -16.77 19.21 5.09
CA LEU A 36 -17.97 18.81 5.84
C LEU A 36 -17.88 19.19 7.33
N PHE A 37 -16.71 19.00 7.96
CA PHE A 37 -16.52 19.28 9.39
C PHE A 37 -16.14 20.76 9.65
N LEU A 38 -15.22 21.33 8.88
CA LEU A 38 -14.76 22.71 9.08
C LEU A 38 -15.51 23.75 8.25
N GLY A 39 -16.18 23.37 7.15
CA GLY A 39 -16.99 24.30 6.36
C GLY A 39 -18.29 24.73 7.05
N LEU A 40 -18.74 23.97 8.06
CA LEU A 40 -19.86 24.33 8.94
C LEU A 40 -19.41 25.13 10.17
N SER A 41 -18.10 25.22 10.44
CA SER A 41 -17.54 26.00 11.54
C SER A 41 -17.44 27.47 11.15
N THR A 42 -17.72 28.38 12.09
CA THR A 42 -17.68 29.84 11.89
C THR A 42 -16.38 30.24 11.21
N MET A 43 -16.43 31.02 10.12
CA MET A 43 -15.29 31.49 9.31
C MET A 43 -14.08 31.94 10.15
N THR A 44 -13.23 31.01 10.58
CA THR A 44 -12.00 31.28 11.30
C THR A 44 -10.86 30.62 10.56
N ASN A 45 -9.87 31.44 10.25
CA ASN A 45 -8.74 31.15 9.38
C ASN A 45 -7.97 29.90 9.86
N VAL A 46 -8.10 28.77 9.14
CA VAL A 46 -7.45 27.49 9.44
C VAL A 46 -5.92 27.54 9.44
N MET A 47 -5.34 28.60 8.88
CA MET A 47 -3.90 28.84 8.86
C MET A 47 -3.42 29.64 10.09
N SER A 48 -4.32 30.27 10.84
CA SER A 48 -3.96 31.17 11.94
C SER A 48 -4.09 30.56 13.34
N SER A 49 -4.82 29.45 13.49
CA SER A 49 -5.14 28.89 14.82
C SER A 49 -5.10 27.37 14.80
N LEU A 50 -3.99 26.79 15.26
CA LEU A 50 -3.85 25.34 15.47
C LEU A 50 -4.84 24.79 16.53
N ASP A 51 -5.39 25.66 17.38
CA ASP A 51 -6.39 25.30 18.39
C ASP A 51 -7.67 24.70 17.79
N ILE A 52 -7.99 25.01 16.53
CA ILE A 52 -9.17 24.46 15.85
C ILE A 52 -9.05 22.94 15.64
N TYR A 53 -7.83 22.41 15.53
CA TYR A 53 -7.61 20.96 15.42
C TYR A 53 -7.76 20.25 16.77
N LEU A 54 -7.61 20.98 17.89
CA LEU A 54 -7.79 20.47 19.25
C LEU A 54 -9.23 20.59 19.74
N THR A 55 -10.08 21.39 19.08
CA THR A 55 -11.53 21.39 19.35
C THR A 55 -12.19 20.05 19.01
N ARG A 56 -13.34 19.78 19.65
CA ARG A 56 -14.09 18.53 19.50
C ARG A 56 -14.36 18.18 18.03
N GLU A 57 -14.75 19.17 17.23
CA GLU A 57 -14.99 19.03 15.78
C GLU A 57 -13.71 18.68 15.00
N GLY A 58 -12.58 19.30 15.35
CA GLY A 58 -11.27 19.02 14.75
C GLY A 58 -10.80 17.59 15.03
N ILE A 59 -10.98 17.11 16.27
CA ILE A 59 -10.62 15.73 16.66
C ILE A 59 -11.53 14.72 15.96
N THR A 60 -12.85 14.96 15.88
CA THR A 60 -13.77 14.07 15.16
C THR A 60 -13.44 14.02 13.68
N MET A 61 -13.07 15.15 13.07
CA MET A 61 -12.59 15.18 11.70
C MET A 61 -11.29 14.37 11.53
N LEU A 62 -10.31 14.54 12.43
CA LEU A 62 -9.04 13.84 12.37
C LEU A 62 -9.23 12.32 12.48
N LEU A 63 -10.07 11.88 13.41
CA LEU A 63 -10.41 10.47 13.59
C LEU A 63 -11.13 9.91 12.37
N PHE A 64 -12.17 10.59 11.88
CA PHE A 64 -12.94 10.13 10.73
C PHE A 64 -12.08 10.09 9.46
N GLY A 65 -11.35 11.16 9.17
CA GLY A 65 -10.40 11.24 8.05
C GLY A 65 -9.29 10.21 8.18
N GLY A 66 -8.78 9.96 9.38
CA GLY A 66 -7.78 8.93 9.68
C GLY A 66 -8.30 7.51 9.40
N VAL A 67 -9.52 7.19 9.82
CA VAL A 67 -10.15 5.88 9.57
C VAL A 67 -10.40 5.66 8.08
N VAL A 68 -10.97 6.67 7.39
CA VAL A 68 -11.19 6.61 5.95
C VAL A 68 -9.86 6.47 5.20
N GLY A 69 -8.85 7.26 5.58
CA GLY A 69 -7.51 7.20 5.02
C GLY A 69 -6.83 5.85 5.26
N ALA A 70 -6.96 5.27 6.45
CA ALA A 70 -6.45 3.94 6.76
C ALA A 70 -7.11 2.86 5.89
N GLY A 71 -8.41 2.98 5.62
CA GLY A 71 -9.12 2.12 4.66
C GLY A 71 -8.54 2.22 3.25
N PHE A 72 -8.38 3.43 2.72
CA PHE A 72 -7.78 3.66 1.40
C PHE A 72 -6.33 3.17 1.32
N ALA A 73 -5.51 3.46 2.34
CA ALA A 73 -4.14 3.01 2.42
C ALA A 73 -4.07 1.47 2.43
N THR A 74 -4.99 0.80 3.12
CA THR A 74 -5.07 -0.67 3.14
C THR A 74 -5.40 -1.22 1.76
N VAL A 75 -6.42 -0.68 1.08
CA VAL A 75 -6.78 -1.11 -0.27
C VAL A 75 -5.63 -0.88 -1.25
N LEU A 76 -5.00 0.31 -1.20
CA LEU A 76 -3.87 0.66 -2.05
C LEU A 76 -2.67 -0.25 -1.81
N TYR A 77 -2.40 -0.59 -0.54
CA TYR A 77 -1.37 -1.55 -0.17
C TYR A 77 -1.67 -2.95 -0.73
N MET A 78 -2.91 -3.43 -0.59
CA MET A 78 -3.31 -4.75 -1.09
C MET A 78 -3.09 -4.91 -2.60
N ILE A 79 -3.32 -3.86 -3.38
CA ILE A 79 -3.14 -3.91 -4.84
C ILE A 79 -1.70 -3.66 -5.30
N SER A 80 -0.85 -3.05 -4.48
CA SER A 80 0.50 -2.61 -4.89
C SER A 80 1.64 -3.49 -4.39
N VAL A 81 1.52 -4.07 -3.19
CA VAL A 81 2.64 -4.73 -2.48
C VAL A 81 3.31 -5.86 -3.27
N LEU A 82 2.54 -6.63 -4.04
CA LEU A 82 3.08 -7.69 -4.90
C LEU A 82 3.01 -7.33 -6.39
N ALA A 83 2.21 -6.34 -6.81
CA ALA A 83 2.06 -6.02 -8.22
C ALA A 83 3.37 -5.53 -8.86
N LEU A 84 4.15 -4.69 -8.16
CA LEU A 84 5.43 -4.18 -8.64
C LEU A 84 6.48 -5.29 -8.90
N PRO A 85 6.81 -6.16 -7.94
CA PRO A 85 7.75 -7.25 -8.20
C PRO A 85 7.20 -8.28 -9.18
N LEU A 86 5.88 -8.52 -9.22
CA LEU A 86 5.26 -9.45 -10.16
C LEU A 86 5.38 -8.96 -11.62
N LEU A 87 5.19 -7.66 -11.86
CA LEU A 87 5.40 -7.02 -13.17
C LEU A 87 6.86 -7.02 -13.62
N LEU A 88 7.80 -7.01 -12.67
CA LEU A 88 9.25 -7.04 -12.95
C LEU A 88 9.78 -8.46 -13.20
N ASP A 89 9.23 -9.47 -12.51
CA ASP A 89 9.64 -10.88 -12.65
C ASP A 89 8.90 -11.60 -13.80
N ARG A 90 7.68 -11.16 -14.14
CA ARG A 90 6.83 -11.80 -15.17
C ARG A 90 6.16 -10.77 -16.09
N GLU A 91 6.00 -11.15 -17.36
CA GLU A 91 5.21 -10.41 -18.36
C GLU A 91 3.70 -10.60 -18.16
N VAL A 92 3.18 -10.17 -17.01
CA VAL A 92 1.75 -10.23 -16.69
C VAL A 92 1.11 -8.85 -16.79
N ASP A 93 -0.14 -8.79 -17.23
CA ASP A 93 -0.91 -7.54 -17.31
C ASP A 93 -1.04 -6.87 -15.93
N PHE A 94 -0.92 -5.54 -15.86
CA PHE A 94 -1.01 -4.77 -14.62
C PHE A 94 -2.31 -5.03 -13.86
N VAL A 95 -3.43 -5.23 -14.57
CA VAL A 95 -4.73 -5.59 -13.96
C VAL A 95 -4.65 -6.96 -13.28
N THR A 96 -4.07 -7.95 -13.96
CA THR A 96 -3.89 -9.30 -13.42
C THR A 96 -2.95 -9.28 -12.22
N ALA A 97 -1.88 -8.49 -12.26
CA ALA A 97 -0.95 -8.32 -11.16
C ALA A 97 -1.63 -7.73 -9.91
N MET A 98 -2.47 -6.71 -10.07
CA MET A 98 -3.24 -6.12 -8.97
C MET A 98 -4.24 -7.12 -8.36
N ILE A 99 -5.00 -7.84 -9.20
CA ILE A 99 -5.97 -8.85 -8.72
C ILE A 99 -5.25 -9.97 -7.96
N THR A 100 -4.12 -10.44 -8.48
CA THR A 100 -3.31 -11.48 -7.83
C THR A 100 -2.76 -11.00 -6.49
N SER A 101 -2.27 -9.75 -6.42
CA SER A 101 -1.81 -9.13 -5.17
C SER A 101 -2.94 -9.08 -4.15
N PHE A 102 -4.13 -8.64 -4.55
CA PHE A 102 -5.30 -8.57 -3.68
C PHE A 102 -5.71 -9.96 -3.16
N GLN A 103 -5.83 -10.95 -4.04
CA GLN A 103 -6.18 -12.32 -3.67
C GLN A 103 -5.16 -12.95 -2.73
N TYR A 104 -3.87 -12.69 -2.96
CA TYR A 104 -2.81 -13.20 -2.10
C TYR A 104 -2.88 -12.58 -0.70
N VAL A 105 -3.09 -11.26 -0.59
CA VAL A 105 -3.28 -10.60 0.71
C VAL A 105 -4.56 -11.07 1.41
N ALA A 106 -5.64 -11.26 0.66
CA ALA A 106 -6.90 -11.79 1.20
C ALA A 106 -6.78 -13.25 1.67
N SER A 107 -5.92 -14.06 1.06
CA SER A 107 -5.67 -15.44 1.48
C SER A 107 -4.84 -15.55 2.77
N ARG A 108 -3.99 -14.55 3.05
CA ARG A 108 -3.11 -14.51 4.24
C ARG A 108 -3.16 -13.13 4.92
N PRO A 109 -4.33 -12.71 5.41
CA PRO A 109 -4.55 -11.34 5.87
C PRO A 109 -3.72 -11.02 7.11
N VAL A 110 -3.59 -11.97 8.05
CA VAL A 110 -2.88 -11.74 9.32
C VAL A 110 -1.40 -11.36 9.09
N VAL A 111 -0.70 -12.11 8.25
CA VAL A 111 0.73 -11.90 8.00
C VAL A 111 0.97 -10.63 7.18
N LEU A 112 0.18 -10.44 6.13
CA LEU A 112 0.40 -9.35 5.17
C LEU A 112 -0.13 -8.00 5.66
N LEU A 113 -1.26 -7.98 6.39
CA LEU A 113 -1.73 -6.76 7.06
C LEU A 113 -0.87 -6.42 8.28
N GLY A 114 -0.35 -7.42 9.00
CA GLY A 114 0.65 -7.20 10.04
C GLY A 114 1.92 -6.52 9.49
N TRP A 115 2.41 -6.99 8.33
CA TRP A 115 3.51 -6.33 7.61
C TRP A 115 3.14 -4.92 7.14
N GLY A 116 1.92 -4.73 6.60
CA GLY A 116 1.42 -3.42 6.20
C GLY A 116 1.34 -2.44 7.37
N ALA A 117 0.89 -2.89 8.55
CA ALA A 117 0.86 -2.09 9.77
C ALA A 117 2.28 -1.73 10.25
N PHE A 118 3.23 -2.65 10.15
CA PHE A 118 4.64 -2.38 10.44
C PHE A 118 5.21 -1.31 9.50
N LEU A 119 4.94 -1.41 8.19
CA LEU A 119 5.34 -0.38 7.22
C LEU A 119 4.71 0.97 7.53
N ALA A 120 3.42 1.01 7.88
CA ALA A 120 2.75 2.24 8.27
C ALA A 120 3.39 2.87 9.51
N ALA A 121 3.72 2.07 10.54
CA ALA A 121 4.42 2.55 11.73
C ALA A 121 5.83 3.06 11.41
N LEU A 122 6.56 2.37 10.53
CA LEU A 122 7.89 2.77 10.11
C LEU A 122 7.87 4.09 9.34
N VAL A 123 6.91 4.27 8.42
CA VAL A 123 6.70 5.53 7.69
C VAL A 123 6.33 6.65 8.66
N PHE A 124 5.41 6.39 9.60
CA PHE A 124 5.01 7.37 10.61
C PHE A 124 6.20 7.82 11.47
N LEU A 125 7.05 6.87 11.90
CA LEU A 125 8.26 7.17 12.67
C LEU A 125 9.30 7.94 11.84
N ALA A 126 9.41 7.62 10.54
CA ALA A 126 10.30 8.29 9.60
C ALA A 126 9.88 9.75 9.27
N MET A 127 8.62 10.12 9.53
CA MET A 127 8.13 11.49 9.39
C MET A 127 8.56 12.40 10.56
N LEU A 128 8.77 11.85 11.76
CA LEU A 128 9.17 12.61 12.96
C LEU A 128 10.43 13.48 12.80
N PRO A 129 11.53 13.01 12.18
CA PRO A 129 12.74 13.82 11.97
C PRO A 129 12.63 14.81 10.79
N GLY A 130 11.42 15.20 10.38
CA GLY A 130 11.21 16.13 9.26
C GLY A 130 11.45 15.47 7.89
N LEU A 131 10.90 14.26 7.70
CA LEU A 131 11.05 13.44 6.48
C LEU A 131 12.47 12.92 6.18
N LEU A 132 13.50 13.27 6.96
CA LEU A 132 14.85 12.73 6.77
C LEU A 132 14.92 11.21 6.97
N GLY A 133 14.05 10.66 7.82
CA GLY A 133 13.93 9.22 8.04
C GLY A 133 13.49 8.45 6.80
N LEU A 134 12.80 9.11 5.85
CA LEU A 134 12.35 8.45 4.61
C LEU A 134 13.53 7.97 3.77
N LEU A 135 14.68 8.65 3.85
CA LEU A 135 15.87 8.33 3.07
C LEU A 135 16.46 6.96 3.47
N VAL A 136 16.25 6.53 4.71
CA VAL A 136 16.62 5.21 5.22
C VAL A 136 15.43 4.23 5.15
N ALA A 137 14.22 4.71 5.43
CA ALA A 137 13.02 3.89 5.39
C ALA A 137 12.72 3.33 4.00
N LEU A 138 12.88 4.12 2.94
CA LEU A 138 12.64 3.71 1.56
C LEU A 138 13.50 2.51 1.12
N PRO A 139 14.84 2.53 1.26
CA PRO A 139 15.67 1.38 0.89
C PRO A 139 15.38 0.14 1.76
N VAL A 140 15.10 0.31 3.05
CA VAL A 140 14.75 -0.81 3.95
C VAL A 140 13.40 -1.42 3.57
N ALA A 141 12.38 -0.59 3.32
CA ALA A 141 11.07 -1.05 2.89
C ALA A 141 11.13 -1.74 1.53
N GLY A 142 11.95 -1.24 0.60
CA GLY A 142 12.22 -1.88 -0.69
C GLY A 142 12.86 -3.26 -0.53
N HIS A 143 13.94 -3.37 0.25
CA HIS A 143 14.60 -4.64 0.52
C HIS A 143 13.66 -5.65 1.21
N ALA A 144 12.92 -5.22 2.23
CA ALA A 144 12.04 -6.12 2.96
C ALA A 144 10.85 -6.58 2.10
N SER A 145 10.30 -5.71 1.24
CA SER A 145 9.25 -6.10 0.28
C SER A 145 9.77 -7.11 -0.75
N TRP A 146 11.03 -6.97 -1.19
CA TRP A 146 11.68 -7.97 -2.05
C TRP A 146 11.86 -9.31 -1.35
N HIS A 147 12.28 -9.31 -0.08
CA HIS A 147 12.37 -10.54 0.71
C HIS A 147 11.01 -11.21 0.91
N LEU A 148 9.95 -10.43 1.15
CA LEU A 148 8.59 -10.93 1.26
C LEU A 148 8.13 -11.60 -0.05
N TYR A 149 8.44 -10.98 -1.19
CA TYR A 149 8.18 -11.54 -2.52
C TYR A 149 8.97 -12.84 -2.76
N ALA A 150 10.25 -12.86 -2.41
CA ALA A 150 11.10 -14.06 -2.53
C ALA A 150 10.57 -15.23 -1.68
N LEU A 151 10.11 -14.96 -0.46
CA LEU A 151 9.48 -15.95 0.41
C LEU A 151 8.14 -16.45 -0.15
N ALA A 152 7.31 -15.55 -0.70
CA ALA A 152 6.05 -15.92 -1.35
C ALA A 152 6.28 -16.84 -2.57
N LYS A 153 7.31 -16.53 -3.38
CA LYS A 153 7.74 -17.36 -4.51
C LYS A 153 8.24 -18.74 -4.07
N ALA A 154 9.04 -18.79 -3.01
CA ALA A 154 9.55 -20.06 -2.45
C ALA A 154 8.41 -20.95 -1.91
N GLY A 155 7.39 -20.36 -1.27
CA GLY A 155 6.22 -21.10 -0.78
C GLY A 155 5.34 -21.72 -1.87
N LEU A 156 5.40 -21.20 -3.09
CA LEU A 156 4.72 -21.75 -4.28
C LEU A 156 5.53 -22.83 -5.00
N ALA A 157 6.84 -22.90 -4.75
CA ALA A 157 7.74 -23.87 -5.36
C ALA A 157 7.82 -25.20 -4.58
N GLN A 158 7.25 -25.27 -3.37
CA GLN A 158 7.21 -26.49 -2.58
C GLN A 158 6.13 -27.43 -3.14
N PRO A 159 6.48 -28.65 -3.58
CA PRO A 159 5.48 -29.65 -3.96
C PRO A 159 4.55 -29.94 -2.78
N PRO A 160 3.27 -30.29 -3.01
CA PRO A 160 2.39 -30.71 -1.93
C PRO A 160 3.05 -31.86 -1.15
N ALA A 161 3.09 -31.72 0.18
CA ALA A 161 3.78 -32.63 1.11
C ALA A 161 3.31 -34.10 1.08
N GLY A 162 2.45 -34.48 0.14
CA GLY A 162 1.94 -35.83 -0.08
C GLY A 162 2.57 -36.61 -1.24
N GLU A 163 3.36 -35.98 -2.13
CA GLU A 163 3.84 -36.68 -3.34
C GLU A 163 5.20 -37.39 -3.15
N THR A 164 6.06 -36.87 -2.27
CA THR A 164 7.41 -37.43 -2.05
C THR A 164 7.46 -38.68 -1.14
N ALA A 165 6.37 -39.02 -0.46
CA ALA A 165 6.29 -40.22 0.38
C ALA A 165 5.79 -41.47 -0.37
N GLY A 166 5.16 -41.30 -1.54
CA GLY A 166 4.59 -42.41 -2.33
C GLY A 166 5.53 -43.02 -3.38
N GLU A 167 6.59 -42.31 -3.77
CA GLU A 167 7.46 -42.69 -4.89
C GLU A 167 8.74 -43.44 -4.46
N VAL A 168 9.09 -43.39 -3.16
CA VAL A 168 10.27 -44.11 -2.63
C VAL A 168 9.93 -45.54 -2.17
N VAL A 169 8.65 -45.93 -2.23
CA VAL A 169 8.14 -47.24 -1.76
C VAL A 169 7.59 -48.09 -2.92
N ARG A 170 7.84 -47.72 -4.18
CA ARG A 170 7.49 -48.53 -5.36
C ARG A 170 8.71 -48.90 -6.19
#